data_AF-E8QGK3-F1
#
_entry.id   AF-E8QGK3-F1
#
_cell.length_a   1.000
_cell.length_b   1.000
_cell.length_c   1.000
_cell.angle_alpha   90.00
_cell.angle_beta   90.00
_cell.angle_gamma   90.00
#
_symmetry.space_group_name_H-M   'P 1'
#
loop_
_entity.id
_entity.type
_entity.pdbx_description
1 polymer ?
#
loop_
_entity_poly.entity_id
_entity_poly.type
_entity_poly.pdbx_seq_one_letter_code
_entity_poly.pdbx_strand_id
1 'polypeptide(L)'
;MIIEKASNKEVELLQDANLKHPEDVGASLNHEALNHIPKRHGVNSVNVRNGEIPITYEDIANYRDVVNNADEIIRSIGKGNKENITAFKQVNGYAVVVEQAVNRNSELVLKTMFKSNGDYKNNNAYKKFSSTGLNANAKVQP
;
A
#
# COMPACT_ATOMS: atom_id res chain seq x y z
N MET A 1 -2.14 13.15 -13.01
CA MET A 1 -2.39 11.79 -12.49
C MET A 1 -1.57 10.86 -13.33
N ILE A 2 -0.76 9.99 -12.71
CA ILE A 2 0.01 8.96 -13.40
C ILE A 2 -0.75 7.65 -13.19
N ILE A 3 -0.85 6.83 -14.24
CA ILE A 3 -1.47 5.50 -14.19
C ILE A 3 -0.49 4.52 -14.81
N GLU A 4 -0.24 3.42 -14.12
CA GLU A 4 0.56 2.29 -14.56
C GLU A 4 -0.25 1.01 -14.44
N LYS A 5 0.24 -0.09 -15.02
CA LYS A 5 -0.42 -1.39 -14.87
C LYS A 5 -0.20 -1.93 -13.45
N ALA A 6 -1.25 -2.46 -12.83
CA ALA A 6 -1.11 -3.20 -11.57
C ALA A 6 -0.27 -4.47 -11.77
N SER A 7 0.43 -4.89 -10.72
CA SER A 7 1.24 -6.11 -10.75
C SER A 7 0.36 -7.37 -10.71
N ASN A 8 0.88 -8.49 -11.22
CA ASN A 8 0.15 -9.76 -11.15
C ASN A 8 -0.20 -10.14 -9.70
N LYS A 9 0.71 -9.89 -8.75
CA LYS A 9 0.48 -10.12 -7.31
C LYS A 9 -0.73 -9.34 -6.79
N GLU A 10 -0.90 -8.08 -7.21
CA GLU A 10 -2.06 -7.30 -6.81
C GLU A 10 -3.34 -7.80 -7.49
N VAL A 11 -3.28 -8.13 -8.79
CA VAL A 11 -4.44 -8.62 -9.54
C VAL A 11 -4.96 -9.95 -8.98
N GLU A 12 -4.07 -10.87 -8.59
CA GLU A 12 -4.43 -12.13 -7.92
C GLU A 12 -5.23 -11.90 -6.64
N LEU A 13 -4.88 -10.88 -5.86
CA LEU A 13 -5.61 -10.54 -4.62
C LEU A 13 -6.98 -9.93 -4.88
N LEU A 14 -7.28 -9.48 -6.11
CA LEU A 14 -8.48 -8.74 -6.49
C LEU A 14 -9.52 -9.59 -7.23
N GLN A 15 -9.31 -10.90 -7.39
CA GLN A 15 -10.23 -11.79 -8.11
C GLN A 15 -11.69 -11.66 -7.61
N ASP A 16 -11.87 -11.55 -6.29
CA ASP A 16 -13.18 -11.39 -5.64
C ASP A 16 -13.51 -9.93 -5.27
N ALA A 17 -12.89 -8.94 -5.90
CA ALA A 17 -13.11 -7.52 -5.63
C ALA A 17 -14.24 -6.89 -6.48
N ASN A 18 -14.90 -7.68 -7.33
CA ASN A 18 -15.98 -7.23 -8.24
C ASN A 18 -15.57 -6.03 -9.09
N LEU A 19 -14.38 -6.10 -9.70
CA LEU A 19 -13.88 -5.08 -10.61
C LEU A 19 -14.64 -5.12 -11.94
N LYS A 20 -14.79 -3.95 -12.58
CA LYS A 20 -15.43 -3.81 -13.88
C LYS A 20 -14.66 -4.52 -15.01
N HIS A 21 -13.33 -4.46 -14.93
CA HIS A 21 -12.34 -5.02 -15.86
C HIS A 21 -11.17 -5.63 -15.06
N PRO A 22 -11.33 -6.82 -14.45
CA PRO A 22 -10.27 -7.46 -13.67
C PRO A 22 -9.02 -7.81 -14.49
N GLU A 23 -9.13 -7.88 -15.81
CA GLU A 23 -8.05 -8.12 -16.77
C GLU A 23 -7.14 -6.90 -17.00
N ASP A 24 -7.63 -5.69 -16.68
CA ASP A 24 -6.94 -4.42 -16.95
C ASP A 24 -7.04 -3.48 -15.74
N VAL A 25 -6.39 -3.89 -14.64
CA VAL A 25 -6.33 -3.09 -13.42
C VAL A 25 -5.19 -2.09 -13.52
N GLY A 26 -5.52 -0.79 -13.42
CA GLY A 26 -4.55 0.29 -13.31
C GLY A 26 -4.15 0.56 -11.86
N ALA A 27 -2.94 1.05 -11.63
CA ALA A 27 -2.48 1.61 -10.37
C ALA A 27 -2.16 3.09 -10.56
N SER A 28 -2.76 3.98 -9.76
CA SER A 28 -2.70 5.42 -9.98
C SER A 28 -2.10 6.21 -8.84
N LEU A 29 -1.28 7.18 -9.22
CA LEU A 29 -0.73 8.24 -8.38
C LEU A 29 -1.45 9.56 -8.72
N ASN A 30 -2.24 10.05 -7.77
CA ASN A 30 -3.06 11.25 -7.94
C ASN A 30 -2.62 12.41 -7.03
N HIS A 31 -3.26 13.58 -7.20
CA HIS A 31 -2.94 14.79 -6.45
C HIS A 31 -3.18 14.64 -4.94
N GLU A 32 -4.14 13.80 -4.51
CA GLU A 32 -4.39 13.58 -3.09
C GLU A 32 -3.19 12.90 -2.42
N ALA A 33 -2.62 11.86 -3.04
CA ALA A 33 -1.43 11.19 -2.54
C ALA A 33 -0.21 12.13 -2.53
N LEU A 34 -0.02 12.88 -3.62
CA LEU A 34 1.07 13.85 -3.77
C LEU A 34 1.04 14.97 -2.73
N ASN A 35 -0.13 15.31 -2.20
CA ASN A 35 -0.25 16.26 -1.10
C ASN A 35 -0.17 15.58 0.27
N HIS A 36 -0.80 14.41 0.42
CA HIS A 36 -0.91 13.71 1.70
C HIS A 36 0.44 13.23 2.19
N ILE A 37 1.19 12.54 1.33
CA ILE A 37 2.42 11.85 1.71
C ILE A 37 3.49 12.85 2.19
N PRO A 38 3.86 13.91 1.45
CA PRO A 38 4.83 14.89 1.96
C PRO A 38 4.35 15.61 3.23
N LYS A 39 3.04 15.90 3.34
CA LYS A 39 2.46 16.57 4.51
C LYS A 39 2.51 15.71 5.77
N ARG A 40 2.31 14.40 5.65
CA ARG A 40 2.22 13.47 6.81
C ARG A 40 3.52 12.73 7.07
N HIS A 41 4.31 12.46 6.05
CA HIS A 41 5.48 11.56 6.08
C HIS A 41 6.75 12.20 5.51
N GLY A 42 6.72 13.43 4.98
CA GLY A 42 7.92 14.13 4.51
C GLY A 42 8.80 14.65 5.64
N VAL A 43 10.04 15.06 5.33
CA VAL A 43 11.08 15.47 6.30
C VAL A 43 10.62 16.47 7.39
N ASN A 44 9.69 17.36 7.06
CA ASN A 44 9.17 18.38 7.96
C ASN A 44 7.82 18.02 8.60
N SER A 45 7.36 16.77 8.46
CA SER A 45 6.05 16.35 8.96
C SER A 45 6.05 16.16 10.48
N VAL A 46 4.85 16.17 11.08
CA VAL A 46 4.70 15.86 12.51
C VAL A 46 5.06 14.40 12.79
N ASN A 47 4.78 13.48 11.87
CA ASN A 47 5.06 12.07 12.15
C ASN A 47 6.57 11.77 12.12
N VAL A 48 7.34 12.42 11.25
CA VAL A 48 8.80 12.31 11.24
C VAL A 48 9.40 12.85 12.55
N ARG A 49 8.86 13.96 13.08
CA ARG A 49 9.23 14.44 14.43
C ARG A 49 8.89 13.44 15.54
N ASN A 50 7.91 12.57 15.31
CA ASN A 50 7.50 11.51 16.23
C ASN A 50 8.17 10.16 15.96
N GLY A 51 9.22 10.12 15.13
CA GLY A 51 10.06 8.93 14.94
C GLY A 51 9.75 8.09 13.69
N GLU A 52 8.90 8.56 12.77
CA GLU A 52 8.87 7.98 11.41
C GLU A 52 10.13 8.36 10.62
N ILE A 53 10.49 7.51 9.66
CA ILE A 53 11.55 7.83 8.69
C ILE A 53 10.90 8.64 7.55
N PRO A 54 11.52 9.74 7.10
CA PRO A 54 10.92 10.60 6.08
C PRO A 54 10.79 9.89 4.72
N ILE A 55 9.69 10.21 4.04
CA ILE A 55 9.43 9.87 2.64
C ILE A 55 9.86 11.04 1.75
N THR A 56 10.65 10.74 0.72
CA THR A 56 11.06 11.69 -0.32
C THR A 56 10.16 11.61 -1.55
N TYR A 57 10.29 12.55 -2.48
CA TYR A 57 9.61 12.44 -3.78
C TYR A 57 10.15 11.27 -4.62
N GLU A 58 11.40 10.89 -4.45
CA GLU A 58 11.99 9.71 -5.09
C GLU A 58 11.36 8.42 -4.56
N ASP A 59 11.12 8.33 -3.25
CA ASP A 59 10.37 7.21 -2.68
C ASP A 59 8.96 7.10 -3.28
N ILE A 60 8.26 8.24 -3.41
CA ILE A 60 6.91 8.29 -4.01
C ILE A 60 6.96 7.90 -5.49
N ALA A 61 7.96 8.36 -6.24
CA ALA A 61 8.11 8.01 -7.65
C ALA A 61 8.37 6.50 -7.84
N ASN A 62 9.07 5.87 -6.90
CA ASN A 62 9.43 4.45 -6.93
C ASN A 62 8.48 3.56 -6.10
N TYR A 63 7.29 4.04 -5.73
CA TYR A 63 6.37 3.27 -4.87
C TYR A 63 5.95 1.93 -5.49
N ARG A 64 5.88 1.86 -6.83
CA ARG A 64 5.56 0.61 -7.55
C ARG A 64 6.62 -0.46 -7.34
N ASP A 65 7.89 -0.11 -7.24
CA ASP A 65 8.96 -1.06 -6.95
C ASP A 65 8.81 -1.67 -5.55
N VAL A 66 8.38 -0.86 -4.59
CA VAL A 66 8.07 -1.34 -3.23
C VAL A 66 6.92 -2.35 -3.28
N VAL A 67 5.87 -2.06 -4.03
CA VAL A 67 4.71 -2.96 -4.16
C VAL A 67 5.09 -4.27 -4.88
N ASN A 68 5.78 -4.18 -6.02
CA ASN A 68 6.19 -5.33 -6.82
C ASN A 68 7.10 -6.29 -6.02
N ASN A 69 7.99 -5.72 -5.21
CA ASN A 69 8.97 -6.45 -4.42
C ASN A 69 8.56 -6.61 -2.95
N ALA A 70 7.31 -6.31 -2.60
CA ALA A 70 6.82 -6.43 -1.23
C ALA A 70 7.01 -7.85 -0.69
N ASP A 71 7.37 -7.94 0.57
CA ASP A 71 7.52 -9.22 1.28
C ASP A 71 6.14 -9.77 1.64
N GLU A 72 5.16 -8.90 1.84
CA GLU A 72 3.77 -9.28 2.08
C GLU A 72 2.80 -8.23 1.55
N ILE A 73 1.68 -8.68 1.00
CA ILE A 73 0.60 -7.82 0.52
C ILE A 73 -0.72 -8.32 1.10
N ILE A 74 -1.44 -7.45 1.80
CA ILE A 74 -2.70 -7.78 2.46
C ILE A 74 -3.84 -7.01 1.81
N ARG A 75 -4.83 -7.72 1.28
CA ARG A 75 -6.15 -7.16 0.96
C ARG A 75 -7.02 -7.15 2.22
N SER A 76 -7.61 -6.01 2.54
CA SER A 76 -8.40 -5.83 3.77
C SER A 76 -9.51 -4.80 3.57
N ILE A 77 -10.41 -4.69 4.55
CA ILE A 77 -11.37 -3.59 4.62
C ILE A 77 -10.73 -2.42 5.40
N GLY A 78 -10.58 -1.31 4.70
CA GLY A 78 -10.07 -0.05 5.23
C GLY A 78 -11.17 0.90 5.72
N LYS A 79 -10.79 2.18 5.84
CA LYS A 79 -11.69 3.23 6.33
C LYS A 79 -12.89 3.40 5.38
N GLY A 80 -14.08 3.54 5.97
CA GLY A 80 -15.31 3.76 5.21
C GLY A 80 -15.83 2.51 4.49
N ASN A 81 -15.49 1.32 5.00
CA ASN A 81 -15.88 0.02 4.44
C ASN A 81 -15.43 -0.17 2.99
N LYS A 82 -14.29 0.42 2.64
CA LYS A 82 -13.68 0.31 1.31
C LYS A 82 -12.55 -0.70 1.35
N GLU A 83 -12.48 -1.53 0.33
CA GLU A 83 -11.38 -2.47 0.16
C GLU A 83 -10.08 -1.73 -0.14
N ASN A 84 -9.00 -2.16 0.50
CA ASN A 84 -7.66 -1.66 0.28
C ASN A 84 -6.69 -2.83 0.10
N ILE A 85 -5.60 -2.56 -0.59
CA ILE A 85 -4.40 -3.39 -0.59
C ILE A 85 -3.29 -2.63 0.14
N THR A 86 -2.62 -3.30 1.07
CA THR A 86 -1.46 -2.75 1.78
C THR A 86 -0.25 -3.64 1.53
N ALA A 87 0.77 -3.08 0.90
CA ALA A 87 2.05 -3.73 0.67
C ALA A 87 3.04 -3.37 1.78
N PHE A 88 3.76 -4.39 2.27
CA PHE A 88 4.78 -4.27 3.31
C PHE A 88 6.12 -4.75 2.75
N LYS A 89 7.13 -3.90 2.83
CA LYS A 89 8.51 -4.23 2.47
C LYS A 89 9.42 -4.00 3.65
N GLN A 90 10.15 -5.03 4.06
CA GLN A 90 11.26 -4.92 4.99
C GLN A 90 12.51 -4.43 4.25
N VAL A 91 13.16 -3.41 4.79
CA VAL A 91 14.43 -2.87 4.29
C VAL A 91 15.35 -2.63 5.47
N ASN A 92 16.41 -3.43 5.61
CA ASN A 92 17.53 -3.26 6.55
C ASN A 92 17.24 -2.38 7.78
N GLY A 93 16.45 -2.89 8.73
CA GLY A 93 16.15 -2.22 10.01
C GLY A 93 14.90 -1.31 10.03
N TYR A 94 14.21 -1.13 8.90
CA TYR A 94 12.94 -0.41 8.82
C TYR A 94 11.96 -1.04 7.81
N ALA A 95 10.69 -0.70 7.93
CA ALA A 95 9.64 -1.14 7.04
C ALA A 95 9.16 0.01 6.16
N VAL A 96 8.86 -0.27 4.90
CA VAL A 96 8.13 0.60 3.97
C VAL A 96 6.72 0.05 3.80
N VAL A 97 5.71 0.90 3.97
CA VAL A 97 4.30 0.54 3.83
C VAL A 97 3.69 1.38 2.73
N VAL A 98 2.97 0.74 1.81
CA VAL A 98 2.23 1.38 0.72
C VAL A 98 0.77 0.95 0.80
N GLU A 99 -0.15 1.91 0.96
CA GLU A 99 -1.59 1.66 1.01
C GLU A 99 -2.28 2.17 -0.26
N GLN A 100 -3.02 1.28 -0.91
CA GLN A 100 -3.80 1.56 -2.12
C GLN A 100 -5.27 1.24 -1.87
N ALA A 101 -6.16 2.14 -2.27
CA ALA A 101 -7.60 1.90 -2.23
C ALA A 101 -8.05 1.18 -3.50
N VAL A 102 -8.91 0.18 -3.37
CA VAL A 102 -9.52 -0.51 -4.50
C VAL A 102 -10.74 0.29 -4.98
N ASN A 103 -10.68 0.71 -6.24
CA ASN A 103 -11.77 1.31 -6.97
C ASN A 103 -12.35 0.26 -7.94
N ARG A 104 -13.65 0.00 -7.85
CA ARG A 104 -14.34 -1.03 -8.66
C ARG A 104 -14.33 -0.73 -10.16
N ASN A 105 -13.96 0.48 -10.57
CA ASN A 105 -13.65 0.81 -11.97
C ASN A 105 -12.24 0.32 -12.40
N SER A 106 -11.76 -0.79 -11.84
CA SER A 106 -10.45 -1.41 -12.12
C SER A 106 -9.24 -0.53 -11.84
N GLU A 107 -9.22 0.12 -10.69
CA GLU A 107 -8.11 1.00 -10.33
C GLU A 107 -7.68 0.81 -8.87
N LEU A 108 -6.37 0.77 -8.64
CA LEU A 108 -5.75 0.86 -7.35
C LEU A 108 -5.21 2.27 -7.16
N VAL A 109 -5.82 3.05 -6.28
CA VAL A 109 -5.44 4.45 -6.05
C VAL A 109 -4.49 4.53 -4.87
N LEU A 110 -3.25 5.01 -5.07
CA LEU A 110 -2.33 5.25 -3.97
C LEU A 110 -2.95 6.24 -2.95
N LYS A 111 -2.96 5.86 -1.68
CA LYS A 111 -3.49 6.71 -0.60
C LYS A 111 -2.39 7.24 0.31
N THR A 112 -1.47 6.38 0.70
CA THR A 112 -0.32 6.79 1.51
C THR A 112 0.87 5.85 1.30
N MET A 113 2.04 6.36 1.65
CA MET A 113 3.30 5.64 1.75
C MET A 113 4.03 6.18 2.97
N PHE A 114 4.61 5.31 3.79
CA PHE A 114 5.38 5.73 4.96
C PHE A 114 6.44 4.70 5.35
N LYS A 115 7.43 5.15 6.12
CA LYS A 115 8.50 4.31 6.64
C LYS A 115 8.48 4.31 8.17
N SER A 116 8.60 3.13 8.77
CA SER A 116 8.65 2.96 10.23
C SER A 116 9.86 2.14 10.63
N ASN A 117 10.49 2.45 11.76
CA ASN A 117 11.58 1.64 12.29
C ASN A 117 11.15 0.21 12.64
N GLY A 118 12.08 -0.73 12.51
CA GLY A 118 11.92 -2.13 12.92
C GLY A 118 11.24 -3.02 11.88
N ASP A 119 10.74 -4.16 12.37
CA ASP A 119 10.07 -5.19 11.58
C ASP A 119 8.67 -4.75 11.14
N TYR A 120 8.33 -4.95 9.86
CA TYR A 120 7.02 -4.60 9.31
C TYR A 120 5.85 -5.29 10.05
N LYS A 121 6.06 -6.49 10.61
CA LYS A 121 5.05 -7.21 11.40
C LYS A 121 4.73 -6.52 12.73
N ASN A 122 5.63 -5.68 13.22
CA ASN A 122 5.41 -4.88 14.43
C ASN A 122 4.66 -3.57 14.16
N ASN A 123 4.51 -3.18 12.89
CA ASN A 123 3.82 -1.96 12.47
C ASN A 123 2.32 -2.02 12.82
N ASN A 124 1.76 -0.87 13.22
CA ASN A 124 0.33 -0.75 13.55
C ASN A 124 -0.59 -1.05 12.36
N ALA A 125 -0.19 -0.67 11.14
CA ALA A 125 -0.92 -0.99 9.91
C ALA A 125 -0.94 -2.50 9.67
N TYR A 126 0.19 -3.20 9.86
CA TYR A 126 0.23 -4.66 9.73
C TYR A 126 -0.72 -5.33 10.73
N LYS A 127 -0.59 -5.03 12.02
CA LYS A 127 -1.46 -5.58 13.09
C LYS A 127 -2.95 -5.32 12.82
N LYS A 128 -3.26 -4.14 12.27
CA LYS A 128 -4.63 -3.77 11.91
C LYS A 128 -5.13 -4.57 10.73
N PHE A 129 -4.38 -4.65 9.63
CA PHE A 129 -4.86 -5.26 8.39
C PHE A 129 -4.72 -6.78 8.38
N SER A 130 -3.78 -7.35 9.13
CA SER A 130 -3.66 -8.80 9.29
C SER A 130 -4.84 -9.40 10.07
N SER A 131 -5.46 -8.62 10.97
CA SER A 131 -6.65 -9.04 11.73
C SER A 131 -7.97 -8.82 10.96
N THR A 132 -7.98 -7.95 9.95
CA THR A 132 -9.15 -7.65 9.11
C THR A 132 -8.96 -8.09 7.65
N GLY A 133 -7.97 -8.94 7.39
CA GLY A 133 -7.60 -9.39 6.05
C GLY A 133 -8.73 -10.20 5.42
N LEU A 134 -9.16 -9.80 4.21
CA LEU A 134 -10.17 -10.52 3.44
C LEU A 134 -9.64 -11.86 2.91
N ASN A 135 -8.31 -11.97 2.78
CA ASN A 135 -7.62 -13.13 2.24
C ASN A 135 -6.94 -13.97 3.33
N ALA A 136 -7.41 -13.95 4.58
CA ALA A 136 -6.84 -14.75 5.69
C ALA A 136 -6.80 -16.28 5.42
N ASN A 137 -7.40 -16.75 4.31
CA ASN A 137 -7.39 -18.14 3.87
C ASN A 137 -6.54 -18.43 2.61
N ALA A 138 -5.87 -17.45 2.00
CA ALA A 138 -4.90 -17.72 0.93
C ALA A 138 -3.55 -18.11 1.55
N LYS A 139 -3.49 -19.30 2.17
CA LYS A 139 -2.22 -19.96 2.42
C LYS A 139 -1.54 -20.14 1.05
N VAL A 140 -0.49 -19.38 0.80
CA VAL A 140 0.51 -19.73 -0.22
C VAL A 140 0.99 -21.13 0.18
N GLN A 141 0.53 -22.14 -0.56
CA GLN A 141 1.07 -23.48 -0.42
C GLN A 141 2.52 -23.46 -0.94
N PRO A 142 3.43 -24.23 -0.30
CA PRO A 142 4.86 -24.22 -0.61
C PRO A 142 5.16 -24.58 -2.07
#